data_AF-A0A2N7CCY7-F1
#
_entry.id   AF-A0A2N7CCY7-F1
#
_cell.length_a   1.000
_cell.length_b   1.000
_cell.length_c   1.000
_cell.angle_alpha   90.00
_cell.angle_beta   90.00
_cell.angle_gamma   90.00
#
_symmetry.space_group_name_H-M   'P 1'
#
loop_
_entity.id
_entity.type
_entity.pdbx_description
1 polymer ?
#
loop_
_entity_poly.entity_id
_entity_poly.type
_entity_poly.pdbx_seq_one_letter_code
_entity_poly.pdbx_strand_id
1 'polypeptide(L)'
;MKRTCFEATFFTLTRRVFCKLKGSNPSTFYAKRQQLNKVGAQGFVKAEVVEKTTQYQAQIATANMTLLVNDVELSIPQGTPAAYLAELIGTLS
;
A
#
# COMPACT_ATOMS: atom_id res chain seq x y z
N MET A 1 6.00 -4.89 7.66
CA MET A 1 5.19 -3.67 7.43
C MET A 1 3.71 -4.07 7.47
N LYS A 2 2.95 -3.67 8.49
CA LYS A 2 1.51 -3.96 8.58
C LYS A 2 0.76 -2.94 7.73
N ARG A 3 -0.10 -3.38 6.80
CA ARG A 3 -0.99 -2.49 6.05
C ARG A 3 -2.41 -2.63 6.61
N THR A 4 -3.01 -1.51 6.99
CA THR A 4 -4.42 -1.44 7.37
C THR A 4 -5.25 -1.34 6.10
N CYS A 5 -6.06 -2.36 5.82
CA CYS A 5 -6.99 -2.34 4.70
C CYS A 5 -8.36 -1.88 5.18
N PHE A 6 -9.02 -1.03 4.39
CA PHE A 6 -10.40 -0.65 4.61
C PHE A 6 -11.26 -1.37 3.58
N GLU A 7 -12.23 -2.15 4.05
CA GLU A 7 -13.28 -2.65 3.19
C GLU A 7 -14.44 -1.66 3.21
N ALA A 8 -14.83 -1.16 2.04
CA ALA A 8 -15.83 -0.13 1.88
C ALA A 8 -17.08 -0.72 1.23
N THR A 9 -18.17 -0.83 1.99
CA THR A 9 -19.49 -1.16 1.45
C THR A 9 -20.29 0.12 1.27
N PHE A 10 -20.82 0.35 0.07
CA PHE A 10 -21.69 1.47 -0.21
C PHE A 10 -23.05 1.25 0.45
N PHE A 11 -23.50 2.20 1.26
CA PHE A 11 -24.79 2.13 1.93
C PHE A 11 -25.55 3.44 1.69
N THR A 12 -26.81 3.35 1.30
CA THR A 12 -27.68 4.52 1.11
C THR A 12 -28.21 4.99 2.47
N LEU A 13 -27.36 5.63 3.27
CA LEU A 13 -27.77 6.27 4.52
C LEU A 13 -28.11 7.73 4.25
N THR A 14 -29.23 8.22 4.79
CA THR A 14 -29.49 9.66 4.79
C THR A 14 -28.87 10.31 6.04
N ARG A 15 -28.50 11.60 5.94
CA ARG A 15 -27.93 12.37 7.06
C ARG A 15 -28.80 12.32 8.32
N ARG A 16 -30.13 12.39 8.16
CA ARG A 16 -31.09 12.33 9.28
C ARG A 16 -31.05 10.98 9.98
N VAL A 17 -31.00 9.88 9.21
CA VAL A 17 -30.93 8.52 9.75
C VAL A 17 -29.59 8.31 10.47
N PHE A 18 -28.47 8.78 9.89
CA PHE A 18 -27.16 8.74 10.55
C PHE A 18 -27.18 9.46 11.90
N CYS A 19 -27.72 10.67 11.94
CA CYS A 19 -27.81 11.48 13.15
C CYS A 19 -28.57 10.76 14.26
N LYS A 20 -29.75 10.19 13.93
CA LYS A 20 -30.55 9.38 14.87
C LYS A 20 -29.77 8.16 15.39
N LEU A 21 -29.14 7.40 14.50
CA LEU A 21 -28.39 6.19 14.88
C LEU A 21 -27.18 6.47 15.76
N LYS A 22 -26.51 7.61 15.57
CA LYS A 22 -25.32 8.00 16.34
C LYS A 22 -25.62 8.90 17.53
N GLY A 23 -26.89 9.17 17.83
CA GLY A 23 -27.27 10.11 18.90
C GLY A 23 -26.69 11.51 18.70
N SER A 24 -26.41 11.90 17.45
CA SER A 24 -25.79 13.18 17.11
C SER A 24 -26.82 14.09 16.46
N ASN A 25 -26.70 15.40 16.69
CA ASN A 25 -27.55 16.38 16.02
C ASN A 25 -26.93 16.83 14.68
N PRO A 26 -27.75 17.37 13.74
CA PRO A 26 -27.26 17.82 12.44
C PRO A 26 -26.16 18.89 12.51
N SER A 27 -26.22 19.80 13.48
CA SER A 27 -25.23 20.88 13.63
C SER A 27 -23.85 20.32 13.97
N THR A 28 -23.78 19.37 14.90
CA THR A 28 -22.54 18.65 15.25
C THR A 28 -22.01 17.86 14.05
N PHE A 29 -22.89 17.25 13.26
CA PHE A 29 -22.51 16.57 12.02
C PHE A 29 -21.85 17.53 11.02
N TYR A 30 -22.46 18.69 10.75
CA TYR A 30 -21.90 19.68 9.82
C TYR A 30 -20.60 20.31 10.32
N ALA A 31 -20.50 20.64 11.61
CA ALA A 31 -19.29 21.16 12.22
C ALA A 31 -18.11 20.18 12.06
N LYS A 32 -18.34 18.89 12.36
CA LYS A 32 -17.30 17.87 12.22
C LYS A 32 -16.92 17.62 10.75
N ARG A 33 -17.89 17.73 9.85
CA ARG A 33 -17.65 17.62 8.40
C ARG A 33 -16.79 18.78 7.85
N GLN A 34 -17.01 20.00 8.35
CA GLN A 34 -16.19 21.17 8.01
C GLN A 34 -14.74 21.00 8.49
N GLN A 35 -14.53 20.49 9.71
CA GLN A 35 -13.18 20.19 10.23
C GLN A 35 -12.41 19.20 9.35
N LEU A 36 -13.11 18.27 8.71
CA LEU A 36 -12.50 17.26 7.82
C LEU A 36 -12.30 17.76 6.38
N ASN A 37 -12.60 19.03 6.08
CA ASN A 37 -12.55 19.64 4.74
C ASN A 37 -13.23 18.79 3.64
N LYS A 38 -14.33 18.10 3.99
CA LYS A 38 -15.12 17.24 3.06
C LYS A 38 -16.27 18.03 2.44
N VAL A 39 -15.94 19.15 1.81
CA VAL A 39 -16.88 19.95 1.02
C VAL A 39 -17.16 19.18 -0.29
N GLY A 40 -18.39 18.70 -0.47
CA GLY A 40 -18.80 17.98 -1.70
C GLY A 40 -19.14 16.48 -1.59
N ALA A 41 -18.72 15.78 -0.54
CA ALA A 41 -19.08 14.36 -0.36
C ALA A 41 -20.59 14.17 -0.06
N GLN A 42 -21.36 13.57 -0.97
CA GLN A 42 -22.83 13.48 -0.82
C GLN A 42 -23.33 12.18 -0.14
N GLY A 43 -22.48 11.17 0.04
CA GLY A 43 -22.89 9.85 0.50
C GLY A 43 -22.25 9.38 1.82
N PHE A 44 -22.74 8.25 2.31
CA PHE A 44 -22.15 7.50 3.42
C PHE A 44 -21.59 6.18 2.88
N VAL A 45 -20.45 5.78 3.43
CA VAL A 45 -19.86 4.46 3.19
C VAL A 45 -19.67 3.81 4.53
N LYS A 46 -20.05 2.54 4.65
CA LYS A 46 -19.66 1.73 5.79
C LYS A 46 -18.23 1.25 5.51
N ALA A 47 -17.26 1.79 6.24
CA ALA A 47 -15.89 1.32 6.19
C ALA A 47 -15.62 0.44 7.41
N GLU A 48 -15.17 -0.78 7.17
CA GLU A 48 -14.71 -1.70 8.21
C GLU A 48 -13.18 -1.80 8.15
N VAL A 49 -12.54 -1.66 9.31
CA VAL A 49 -11.09 -1.82 9.42
C VAL A 49 -10.80 -3.29 9.58
N VAL A 50 -10.22 -3.90 8.55
CA VAL A 50 -9.81 -5.30 8.60
C VAL A 50 -8.28 -5.34 8.69
N GLU A 51 -7.73 -5.81 9.82
CA GLU A 51 -6.30 -6.09 9.93
C GLU A 51 -5.98 -7.30 9.05
N LYS A 52 -5.63 -7.05 7.78
CA LYS A 52 -5.14 -8.09 6.88
C LYS A 52 -3.63 -8.17 6.98
N THR A 53 -3.13 -9.22 7.63
CA THR A 53 -1.73 -9.64 7.54
C THR A 53 -1.50 -10.30 6.18
N THR A 54 -1.55 -9.53 5.09
CA THR A 54 -1.07 -10.03 3.80
C THR A 54 0.44 -10.14 3.88
N GLN A 55 0.97 -11.36 3.76
CA GLN A 55 2.37 -11.56 3.45
C GLN A 55 2.61 -10.93 2.08
N TYR A 56 3.18 -9.73 2.09
CA TYR A 56 3.64 -9.09 0.88
C TYR A 56 4.88 -9.85 0.42
N GLN A 57 4.70 -10.83 -0.46
CA GLN A 57 5.79 -11.19 -1.36
C GLN A 57 5.90 -10.03 -2.34
N ALA A 58 6.81 -9.11 -2.03
CA ALA A 58 7.33 -8.22 -3.04
C ALA A 58 7.83 -9.13 -4.16
N GLN A 59 7.15 -9.15 -5.30
CA GLN A 59 7.82 -9.55 -6.53
C GLN A 59 8.84 -8.44 -6.75
N ILE A 60 10.04 -8.61 -6.19
CA ILE A 60 11.18 -7.80 -6.56
C ILE A 60 11.27 -8.03 -8.07
N ALA A 61 11.02 -6.98 -8.85
CA ALA A 61 11.29 -7.03 -10.28
C ALA A 61 12.76 -7.47 -10.39
N THR A 62 12.96 -8.72 -10.78
CA THR A 62 14.25 -9.38 -10.94
C THR A 62 14.95 -8.78 -12.15
N ALA A 63 15.44 -7.54 -12.01
CA ALA A 63 16.30 -6.93 -13.00
C ALA A 63 17.70 -7.49 -12.78
N ASN A 64 18.23 -8.22 -13.77
CA ASN A 64 19.60 -8.75 -13.71
C ASN A 64 20.59 -7.62 -13.37
N MET A 65 21.60 -7.92 -12.55
CA MET A 65 22.74 -7.04 -12.31
C MET A 65 23.69 -7.13 -13.51
N THR A 66 24.34 -6.03 -13.86
CA THR A 66 25.39 -6.04 -14.87
C THR A 66 26.76 -5.99 -14.19
N LEU A 67 27.65 -6.91 -14.56
CA LEU A 67 29.06 -6.91 -14.17
C LEU A 67 29.92 -6.61 -15.40
N LEU A 68 30.79 -5.59 -15.32
CA LEU A 68 31.71 -5.22 -16.39
C LEU A 68 33.13 -5.59 -15.99
N VAL A 69 33.80 -6.45 -16.76
CA VAL A 69 35.20 -6.85 -16.53
C VAL A 69 35.94 -6.86 -17.87
N ASN A 70 37.07 -6.14 -17.99
CA ASN A 70 37.89 -6.09 -19.20
C ASN A 70 37.08 -5.82 -20.49
N ASP A 71 36.16 -4.85 -20.44
CA ASP A 71 35.25 -4.48 -21.54
C ASP A 71 34.17 -5.53 -21.90
N VAL A 72 34.08 -6.62 -21.14
CA VAL A 72 33.03 -7.64 -21.27
C VAL A 72 31.91 -7.37 -20.27
N GLU A 73 30.68 -7.25 -20.80
CA GLU A 73 29.47 -7.08 -20.01
C GLU A 73 28.80 -8.44 -19.73
N LEU A 74 28.55 -8.75 -18.46
CA LEU A 74 27.88 -9.97 -18.02
C LEU A 74 26.57 -9.63 -17.31
N SER A 75 25.47 -10.25 -17.75
CA SER A 75 24.16 -10.14 -17.10
C SER A 75 23.99 -11.23 -16.05
N ILE A 76 23.88 -10.83 -14.79
CA ILE A 76 23.85 -11.71 -13.61
C ILE A 76 22.44 -11.70 -12.99
N PRO A 77 21.80 -12.87 -12.83
CA PRO A 77 20.51 -12.95 -12.16
C PRO A 77 20.53 -12.39 -10.73
N GLN A 78 19.46 -11.71 -10.34
CA GLN A 78 19.27 -11.29 -8.94
C GLN A 78 19.13 -12.52 -8.04
N GLY A 79 19.83 -12.51 -6.91
CA GLY A 79 19.87 -13.65 -5.98
C GLY A 79 21.08 -14.56 -6.19
N THR A 80 21.98 -14.24 -7.12
CA THR A 80 23.30 -14.87 -7.20
C THR A 80 24.04 -14.71 -5.86
N PRO A 81 24.47 -15.81 -5.21
CA PRO A 81 25.20 -15.74 -3.94
C PRO A 81 26.48 -14.92 -4.06
N ALA A 82 26.80 -14.13 -3.03
CA ALA A 82 27.98 -13.27 -3.03
C ALA A 82 29.30 -14.05 -3.20
N ALA A 83 29.37 -15.29 -2.69
CA ALA A 83 30.52 -16.17 -2.86
C ALA A 83 30.82 -16.44 -4.34
N TYR A 84 29.78 -16.71 -5.13
CA TYR A 84 29.93 -16.98 -6.56
C TYR A 84 30.38 -15.73 -7.34
N LEU A 85 29.93 -14.54 -6.93
CA LEU A 85 30.40 -13.28 -7.52
C LEU A 85 31.89 -13.06 -7.22
N ALA A 86 32.33 -13.33 -6.00
CA ALA A 86 33.73 -13.18 -5.61
C ALA A 86 34.64 -14.15 -6.38
N GLU A 87 34.21 -15.40 -6.58
CA GLU A 87 34.92 -16.39 -7.40
C GLU A 87 34.98 -15.96 -8.87
N LEU A 88 33.87 -15.48 -9.43
CA LEU A 88 33.80 -15.02 -10.81
C LEU A 88 34.73 -13.83 -11.05
N ILE A 89 34.72 -12.83 -10.16
CA ILE A 89 35.61 -11.67 -10.23
C ILE A 89 37.07 -12.12 -10.08
N GLY A 90 37.36 -13.02 -9.14
CA GLY A 90 38.72 -13.54 -8.93
C GLY A 90 39.27 -14.34 -10.10
N THR A 91 38.40 -15.02 -10.87
CA THR A 91 38.80 -15.81 -12.04
C THR A 91 39.00 -14.95 -13.29
N LEU A 92 38.27 -13.83 -13.39
CA LEU A 92 38.32 -12.92 -14.55
C LEU A 92 39.30 -11.74 -14.38
N SER A 93 39.92 -11.61 -13.21
CA SER A 93 40.90 -10.58 -12.84
C SER A 93 42.31 -10.86 -13.35
#